data_AF-A0A2M8N4S4-F1
#
_entry.id   AF-A0A2M8N4S4-F1
#
_cell.length_a   1.000
_cell.length_b   1.000
_cell.length_c   1.000
_cell.angle_alpha   90.00
_cell.angle_beta   90.00
_cell.angle_gamma   90.00
#
_symmetry.space_group_name_H-M   'P 1'
#
loop_
_entity.id
_entity.type
_entity.pdbx_description
1 polymer ?
#
loop_
_entity_poly.entity_id
_entity_poly.type
_entity_poly.pdbx_seq_one_letter_code
_entity_poly.pdbx_strand_id
1 'polypeptide(L)'
;LHGPYGEDGTVQGFFDLMNLAYVGPDVTGSAVGMDKILSKRLVQGLGIAVSPWVDTDRECFAQNPQDFIKLCLEKLTFPMFVKPNRQGSSVGVTCVENLEDLNAACLEAFNYDERILV
;
A
#
# COMPACT_ATOMS: atom_id res chain seq x y z
N LEU A 1 2.67 15.30 -12.62
CA LEU A 1 3.76 14.72 -11.82
C LEU A 1 3.28 13.35 -11.41
N HIS A 2 4.01 12.27 -11.72
CA HIS A 2 3.56 10.90 -11.45
C HIS A 2 4.29 10.35 -10.23
N GLY A 3 3.61 9.56 -9.39
CA GLY A 3 4.18 8.93 -8.21
C GLY A 3 4.34 9.85 -7.00
N PRO A 4 5.28 9.51 -6.08
CA PRO A 4 5.54 10.29 -4.87
C PRO A 4 5.74 11.79 -5.15
N TYR A 5 5.28 12.61 -4.22
CA TYR A 5 5.16 14.07 -4.29
C TYR A 5 4.13 14.61 -5.29
N GLY A 6 3.86 13.89 -6.38
CA GLY A 6 2.88 14.29 -7.39
C GLY A 6 1.46 13.84 -7.09
N GLU A 7 1.30 12.65 -6.53
CA GLU A 7 0.01 11.96 -6.33
C GLU A 7 -0.35 11.74 -4.86
N ASP A 8 0.56 12.02 -3.93
CA ASP A 8 0.43 11.71 -2.50
C ASP A 8 -0.07 12.88 -1.63
N GLY A 9 -0.42 14.01 -2.25
CA GLY A 9 -0.88 15.22 -1.55
C GLY A 9 0.22 16.24 -1.27
N THR A 10 1.51 15.92 -1.51
CA THR A 10 2.62 16.83 -1.18
C THR A 10 2.57 18.11 -2.02
N VAL A 11 2.52 17.99 -3.35
CA VAL A 11 2.48 19.17 -4.24
C VAL A 11 1.14 19.92 -4.13
N GLN A 12 0.04 19.20 -3.86
CA GLN A 12 -1.27 19.80 -3.62
C GLN A 12 -1.23 20.70 -2.39
N GLY A 13 -0.63 20.22 -1.29
CA GLY A 13 -0.50 21.01 -0.07
C GLY A 13 0.42 22.22 -0.26
N PHE A 14 1.45 22.08 -1.08
CA PHE A 14 2.30 23.21 -1.46
C PHE A 14 1.50 24.29 -2.23
N PHE A 15 0.64 23.90 -3.17
CA PHE A 15 -0.23 24.84 -3.88
C PHE A 15 -1.28 25.47 -2.96
N ASP A 16 -1.87 24.72 -2.03
CA ASP A 16 -2.80 25.24 -1.02
C ASP A 16 -2.15 26.34 -0.17
N LEU A 17 -0.90 26.14 0.29
CA LEU A 17 -0.14 27.15 1.05
C LEU A 17 0.12 28.44 0.25
N MET A 18 0.26 28.31 -1.07
CA MET A 18 0.47 29.45 -1.98
C MET A 18 -0.84 30.08 -2.46
N ASN A 19 -2.00 29.55 -2.05
CA ASN A 19 -3.33 29.96 -2.53
C ASN A 19 -3.43 29.88 -4.07
N LEU A 20 -2.87 28.82 -4.66
CA LEU A 20 -2.91 28.57 -6.10
C LEU A 20 -3.99 27.55 -6.44
N ALA A 21 -4.78 27.85 -7.47
CA ALA A 21 -5.69 26.85 -8.04
C ALA A 21 -4.91 25.78 -8.82
N TYR A 22 -5.33 24.52 -8.70
CA TYR A 22 -4.78 23.39 -9.44
C TYR A 22 -5.87 22.42 -9.89
N VAL A 23 -5.54 21.54 -10.83
CA VAL A 23 -6.42 20.49 -11.34
C VAL A 23 -6.09 19.18 -10.64
N GLY A 24 -7.13 18.43 -10.25
CA GLY A 24 -7.01 17.10 -9.65
C GLY A 24 -7.65 17.00 -8.26
N PRO A 25 -7.43 15.88 -7.56
CA PRO A 25 -7.86 15.74 -6.18
C PRO A 25 -7.13 16.73 -5.27
N ASP A 26 -7.78 17.12 -4.16
CA ASP A 26 -7.16 17.90 -3.09
C ASP A 26 -6.11 17.06 -2.32
N VAL A 27 -5.51 17.64 -1.28
CA VAL A 27 -4.52 16.95 -0.43
C VAL A 27 -5.06 15.64 0.13
N THR A 28 -6.29 15.63 0.63
CA THR A 28 -6.88 14.46 1.28
C THR A 28 -7.16 13.36 0.25
N GLY A 29 -7.78 13.72 -0.87
CA GLY A 29 -8.07 12.79 -1.96
C GLY A 29 -6.79 12.19 -2.55
N SER A 30 -5.74 13.00 -2.69
CA SER A 30 -4.42 12.53 -3.18
C SER A 30 -3.78 11.57 -2.18
N ALA A 31 -3.66 11.96 -0.91
CA ALA A 31 -3.05 11.14 0.13
C ALA A 31 -3.78 9.81 0.34
N VAL A 32 -5.13 9.83 0.38
CA VAL A 32 -5.94 8.62 0.48
C VAL A 32 -5.81 7.77 -0.78
N GLY A 33 -5.88 8.38 -1.96
CA GLY A 33 -5.80 7.67 -3.24
C GLY A 33 -4.47 6.96 -3.47
N MET A 34 -3.37 7.53 -2.98
CA MET A 34 -2.03 6.94 -3.11
C MET A 34 -1.76 5.84 -2.08
N ASP A 35 -2.32 5.95 -0.86
CA ASP A 35 -2.15 4.97 0.21
C ASP A 35 -3.19 3.84 0.10
N LYS A 36 -2.77 2.68 -0.41
CA LYS A 36 -3.66 1.52 -0.67
C LYS A 36 -4.37 1.03 0.59
N ILE A 37 -3.70 1.07 1.74
CA ILE A 37 -4.24 0.64 3.03
C ILE A 37 -5.33 1.61 3.49
N LEU A 38 -5.07 2.91 3.46
CA LEU A 38 -6.09 3.92 3.79
C LEU A 38 -7.27 3.86 2.83
N SER A 39 -7.00 3.79 1.51
CA SER A 39 -8.01 3.59 0.48
C SER A 39 -8.90 2.38 0.78
N LYS A 40 -8.30 1.19 1.01
CA LYS A 40 -9.04 -0.04 1.31
C LYS A 40 -9.88 0.09 2.58
N ARG A 41 -9.33 0.65 3.66
CA ARG A 41 -10.08 0.86 4.91
C ARG A 41 -11.26 1.80 4.71
N LEU A 42 -11.07 2.90 3.97
CA LEU A 42 -12.13 3.87 3.69
C LEU A 42 -13.27 3.23 2.90
N VAL A 43 -12.97 2.59 1.75
CA VAL A 43 -14.02 2.02 0.91
C VAL A 43 -14.72 0.83 1.60
N GLN A 44 -14.00 0.02 2.37
CA GLN A 44 -14.58 -1.06 3.17
C GLN A 44 -15.48 -0.51 4.27
N GLY A 45 -15.10 0.60 4.93
CA GLY A 45 -15.93 1.30 5.90
C GLY A 45 -17.22 1.89 5.32
N LEU A 46 -17.23 2.16 4.00
CA LEU A 46 -18.41 2.57 3.25
C LEU A 46 -19.26 1.39 2.74
N GLY A 47 -18.91 0.15 3.09
CA GLY A 47 -19.62 -1.06 2.66
C GLY A 47 -19.31 -1.49 1.23
N ILE A 48 -18.28 -0.91 0.58
CA ILE A 48 -17.84 -1.31 -0.75
C ILE A 48 -16.92 -2.54 -0.60
N ALA A 49 -17.23 -3.60 -1.34
CA ALA A 49 -16.44 -4.81 -1.33
C ALA A 49 -15.00 -4.56 -1.86
N VAL A 50 -14.02 -5.07 -1.12
CA VAL A 50 -12.61 -5.11 -1.52
C VAL A 50 -12.09 -6.53 -1.41
N SER A 51 -11.02 -6.85 -2.17
CA SER A 51 -10.31 -8.10 -1.98
C SER A 51 -9.83 -8.23 -0.52
N PRO A 52 -9.92 -9.42 0.11
CA PRO A 52 -9.26 -9.68 1.39
C PRO A 52 -7.80 -9.26 1.32
N TRP A 53 -7.30 -8.72 2.42
CA TRP A 53 -5.96 -8.18 2.49
C TRP A 53 -5.46 -8.16 3.93
N VAL A 54 -4.15 -8.20 4.11
CA VAL A 54 -3.47 -7.95 5.39
C VAL A 54 -2.30 -7.00 5.16
N ASP A 55 -1.88 -6.30 6.21
CA ASP A 55 -0.79 -5.32 6.10
C ASP A 55 0.16 -5.38 7.29
N THR A 56 1.40 -4.96 7.06
CA THR A 56 2.42 -4.80 8.11
C THR A 56 3.39 -3.70 7.71
N ASP A 57 4.04 -3.09 8.70
CA ASP A 57 5.21 -2.24 8.49
C ASP A 57 6.52 -3.04 8.64
N ARG A 58 7.63 -2.42 8.20
CA ARG A 58 8.96 -3.02 8.20
C ARG A 58 9.40 -3.40 9.61
N GLU A 59 9.10 -2.57 10.61
CA GLU A 59 9.53 -2.78 11.99
C GLU A 59 8.85 -4.01 12.58
N CYS A 60 7.52 -4.09 12.50
CA CYS A 60 6.75 -5.25 12.93
C CYS A 60 7.18 -6.52 12.19
N PHE A 61 7.41 -6.44 10.88
CA PHE A 61 7.83 -7.59 10.08
C PHE A 61 9.24 -8.06 10.46
N ALA A 62 10.18 -7.14 10.71
CA ALA A 62 11.54 -7.48 11.12
C ALA A 62 11.59 -8.16 12.50
N GLN A 63 10.69 -7.79 13.40
CA GLN A 63 10.60 -8.40 14.73
C GLN A 63 10.04 -9.82 14.66
N ASN A 64 8.94 -10.04 13.93
CA ASN A 64 8.23 -11.33 13.88
C ASN A 64 7.68 -11.64 12.47
N PRO A 65 8.54 -11.99 11.50
CA PRO A 65 8.10 -12.22 10.11
C PRO A 65 7.16 -13.43 10.00
N GLN A 66 7.34 -14.43 10.86
CA GLN A 66 6.51 -15.65 10.87
C GLN A 66 5.07 -15.38 11.28
N ASP A 67 4.83 -14.41 12.18
CA ASP A 67 3.48 -14.05 12.61
C ASP A 67 2.70 -13.41 11.46
N PHE A 68 3.35 -12.53 10.68
CA PHE A 68 2.75 -11.95 9.50
C PHE A 68 2.47 -12.99 8.42
N ILE A 69 3.43 -13.89 8.14
CA ILE A 69 3.25 -14.99 7.18
C ILE A 69 2.08 -15.89 7.59
N LYS A 70 1.99 -16.24 8.88
CA LYS A 70 0.87 -17.02 9.42
C LYS A 70 -0.45 -16.28 9.24
N LEU A 71 -0.49 -14.97 9.53
CA LEU A 71 -1.68 -14.14 9.31
C LEU A 71 -2.10 -14.13 7.84
N CYS A 72 -1.16 -14.02 6.89
CA CYS A 72 -1.44 -14.14 5.46
C CYS A 72 -2.10 -15.48 5.13
N LEU A 73 -1.55 -16.59 5.61
CA LEU A 73 -2.09 -17.95 5.37
C LEU A 73 -3.47 -18.17 6.01
N GLU A 74 -3.76 -17.53 7.14
CA GLU A 74 -5.06 -17.62 7.80
C GLU A 74 -6.16 -16.81 7.11
N LYS A 75 -5.79 -15.71 6.43
CA LYS A 75 -6.75 -14.73 5.88
C LYS A 75 -6.86 -14.77 4.36
N LEU A 76 -5.84 -15.26 3.66
CA LEU A 76 -5.69 -15.18 2.22
C LEU A 76 -5.44 -16.57 1.62
N THR A 77 -5.62 -16.69 0.31
CA THR A 77 -5.35 -17.90 -0.46
C THR A 77 -4.42 -17.59 -1.63
N PHE A 78 -3.58 -18.56 -2.03
CA PHE A 78 -2.75 -18.41 -3.22
C PHE A 78 -3.58 -18.36 -4.52
N PRO A 79 -3.12 -17.64 -5.56
CA PRO A 79 -1.94 -16.77 -5.55
C PRO A 79 -2.16 -15.49 -4.72
N MET A 80 -1.15 -15.06 -3.97
CA MET A 80 -1.18 -13.81 -3.19
C MET A 80 -0.37 -12.72 -3.89
N PHE A 81 -0.74 -11.46 -3.69
CA PHE A 81 -0.06 -10.32 -4.30
C PHE A 81 0.56 -9.41 -3.25
N VAL A 82 1.87 -9.48 -3.09
CA VAL A 82 2.61 -8.59 -2.18
C VAL A 82 2.88 -7.27 -2.88
N LYS A 83 2.57 -6.13 -2.23
CA LYS A 83 2.68 -4.79 -2.83
C LYS A 83 3.20 -3.76 -1.82
N PRO A 84 3.98 -2.75 -2.26
CA PRO A 84 4.25 -1.57 -1.46
C PRO A 84 3.01 -0.69 -1.36
N ASN A 85 2.79 -0.07 -0.21
CA ASN A 85 1.55 0.64 0.09
C ASN A 85 1.34 1.88 -0.80
N ARG A 86 2.37 2.71 -0.99
CA ARG A 86 2.34 4.04 -1.62
C ARG A 86 3.09 4.12 -2.95
N GLN A 87 3.16 3.01 -3.68
CA GLN A 87 3.73 3.00 -5.03
C GLN A 87 2.71 2.80 -6.14
N GLY A 88 2.95 3.43 -7.28
CA GLY A 88 2.17 3.25 -8.51
C GLY A 88 2.85 2.31 -9.51
N SER A 89 2.23 2.15 -10.68
CA SER A 89 2.87 1.54 -11.87
C SER A 89 3.41 0.12 -11.68
N SER A 90 2.81 -0.66 -10.79
CA SER A 90 3.20 -2.04 -10.47
C SER A 90 4.64 -2.21 -9.95
N VAL A 91 5.29 -1.12 -9.52
CA VAL A 91 6.63 -1.17 -8.95
C VAL A 91 6.60 -1.88 -7.59
N GLY A 92 7.50 -2.86 -7.40
CA GLY A 92 7.60 -3.66 -6.18
C GLY A 92 6.47 -4.65 -5.95
N VAL A 93 5.61 -4.89 -6.95
CA VAL A 93 4.50 -5.86 -6.84
C VAL A 93 5.00 -7.26 -7.22
N THR A 94 4.74 -8.24 -6.35
CA THR A 94 5.10 -9.64 -6.59
C THR A 94 3.87 -10.53 -6.43
N CYS A 95 3.62 -11.40 -7.41
CA CYS A 95 2.64 -12.47 -7.31
C CYS A 95 3.35 -13.73 -6.81
N VAL A 96 2.88 -14.30 -5.70
CA VAL A 96 3.45 -15.52 -5.11
C VAL A 96 2.44 -16.65 -5.19
N GLU A 97 2.89 -17.83 -5.60
CA GLU A 97 2.03 -19.02 -5.75
C GLU A 97 2.19 -20.03 -4.61
N ASN A 98 3.20 -19.85 -3.77
CA ASN A 98 3.56 -20.77 -2.71
C ASN A 98 4.12 -20.01 -1.49
N LEU A 99 4.32 -20.74 -0.40
CA LEU A 99 4.76 -20.18 0.88
C LEU A 99 6.23 -19.76 0.84
N GLU A 100 7.04 -20.50 0.10
CA GLU A 100 8.49 -20.32 0.00
C GLU A 100 8.83 -18.93 -0.57
N ASP A 101 8.02 -18.44 -1.51
CA ASP A 101 8.22 -17.16 -2.17
C ASP A 101 7.66 -15.96 -1.39
N LEU A 102 6.74 -16.18 -0.43
CA LEU A 102 6.02 -15.10 0.26
C LEU A 102 6.96 -14.20 1.09
N ASN A 103 7.88 -14.79 1.84
CA ASN A 103 8.82 -14.02 2.67
C ASN A 103 9.75 -13.15 1.81
N ALA A 104 10.26 -13.71 0.70
CA ALA A 104 11.12 -12.99 -0.23
C ALA A 104 10.37 -11.82 -0.91
N ALA A 105 9.11 -12.05 -1.31
CA ALA A 105 8.25 -11.02 -1.87
C ALA A 105 7.98 -9.87 -0.89
N CYS A 106 7.78 -10.15 0.41
CA CYS A 106 7.66 -9.12 1.44
C CYS A 106 8.92 -8.27 1.54
N LEU A 107 10.10 -8.92 1.61
CA LEU A 107 11.39 -8.22 1.65
C LEU A 107 11.62 -7.36 0.41
N GLU A 108 11.23 -7.83 -0.78
CA GLU A 108 11.33 -7.05 -2.01
C GLU A 108 10.38 -5.85 -2.00
N ALA A 109 9.13 -6.02 -1.58
CA ALA A 109 8.19 -4.90 -1.48
C ALA A 109 8.66 -3.82 -0.50
N PHE A 110 9.34 -4.21 0.58
CA PHE A 110 9.95 -3.28 1.51
C PHE A 110 11.10 -2.46 0.90
N ASN A 111 11.68 -2.84 -0.24
CA ASN A 111 12.66 -1.96 -0.91
C ASN A 111 12.03 -0.67 -1.46
N TYR A 112 10.69 -0.58 -1.50
CA TYR A 112 9.97 0.53 -2.12
C TYR A 112 9.05 1.31 -1.18
N ASP A 113 8.72 0.77 0.01
CA ASP A 113 7.89 1.42 1.03
C ASP A 113 8.17 0.79 2.40
N GLU A 114 7.95 1.54 3.48
CA GLU A 114 8.05 1.05 4.87
C GLU A 114 6.83 0.25 5.30
N ARG A 115 5.75 0.29 4.52
CA ARG A 115 4.54 -0.49 4.74
C ARG A 115 4.16 -1.25 3.48
N ILE A 116 3.77 -2.50 3.66
CA ILE A 116 3.34 -3.38 2.58
C ILE A 116 1.95 -3.94 2.88
N LEU A 117 1.30 -4.42 1.84
CA LEU A 117 0.08 -5.20 1.94
C LEU A 117 0.18 -6.46 1.07
N VAL A 118 -0.53 -7.50 1.50
CA VAL A 118 -0.75 -8.75 0.77
C VAL A 118 -2.23 -8.92 0.51
#